data_AF-F2Z8C6-F1
#
_entry.id   AF-F2Z8C6-F1
#
_cell.length_a   1.000
_cell.length_b   1.000
_cell.length_c   1.000
_cell.angle_alpha   90.00
_cell.angle_beta   90.00
_cell.angle_gamma   90.00
#
_symmetry.space_group_name_H-M   'P 1'
#
loop_
_entity.id
_entity.type
_entity.pdbx_description
1 polymer ?
#
loop_
_entity_poly.entity_id
_entity_poly.type
_entity_poly.pdbx_seq_one_letter_code
_entity_poly.pdbx_strand_id
1 'polypeptide(L)'
;GFGDMEGSIFDIFNSVFGGGFGGFGQRTKKNEKYSRDLGIEVELTFQEAVFGCKKEIEIIYKKSCESCKGTGAKEGKVTTCSACKGSGRETFSQGFMTFAQTCSKCHGSGQMIAENCDKCHGKGYKEEKEKFEVNIPEGVDSHNQIRVAKHGNIMPDGTRGDLYIEIFVQEDEHFIRHHNDIYLEIPVFFTLVM
;
A
#
# COMPACT_ATOMS: atom_id res chain seq x y z
N GLY A 1 26.56 -39.79 30.16
CA GLY A 1 25.96 -38.68 30.92
C GLY A 1 25.78 -37.54 29.96
N PHE A 2 24.53 -37.15 29.70
CA PHE A 2 24.18 -35.97 28.91
C PHE A 2 23.83 -34.87 29.92
N GLY A 3 24.63 -33.81 29.95
CA GLY A 3 24.40 -32.66 30.82
C GLY A 3 25.53 -31.67 30.63
N ASP A 4 25.36 -30.75 29.68
CA ASP A 4 26.08 -29.47 29.55
C ASP A 4 25.48 -28.65 28.40
N MET A 5 24.17 -28.40 28.44
CA MET A 5 23.50 -27.48 27.50
C MET A 5 22.30 -26.76 28.13
N GLU A 6 22.32 -26.56 29.46
CA GLU A 6 21.21 -25.91 30.19
C GLU A 6 21.58 -24.50 30.68
N GLY A 7 22.87 -24.11 30.62
CA GLY A 7 23.32 -22.79 31.07
C GLY A 7 23.18 -21.66 30.04
N SER A 8 23.26 -21.93 28.73
CA SER A 8 23.31 -20.85 27.73
C SER A 8 21.93 -20.31 27.32
N ILE A 9 20.87 -21.11 27.42
CA ILE A 9 19.52 -20.69 27.04
C ILE A 9 18.88 -19.80 28.13
N PHE A 10 19.15 -20.10 29.41
CA PHE A 10 18.64 -19.31 30.53
C PHE A 10 19.33 -17.94 30.65
N ASP A 11 20.61 -17.84 30.31
CA ASP A 11 21.36 -16.57 30.32
C ASP A 11 20.99 -15.64 29.13
N ILE A 12 20.63 -16.22 27.97
CA ILE A 12 20.06 -15.45 26.85
C ILE A 12 18.65 -14.95 27.19
N PHE A 13 17.84 -15.73 27.92
CA PHE A 13 16.53 -15.28 28.38
C PHE A 13 16.63 -14.17 29.45
N ASN A 14 17.59 -14.26 30.38
CA ASN A 14 17.80 -13.24 31.41
C ASN A 14 18.38 -11.92 30.86
N SER A 15 19.17 -11.95 29.79
CA SER A 15 19.67 -10.73 29.14
C SER A 15 18.62 -10.00 28.29
N VAL A 16 17.55 -10.69 27.88
CA VAL A 16 16.40 -10.09 27.17
C VAL A 16 15.32 -9.61 28.15
N PHE A 17 15.16 -10.24 29.31
CA PHE A 17 14.11 -9.89 30.29
C PHE A 17 14.59 -9.11 31.52
N GLY A 18 15.90 -8.95 31.73
CA GLY A 18 16.47 -8.41 32.96
C GLY A 18 17.49 -7.30 32.73
N GLY A 19 17.09 -6.18 32.14
CA GLY A 19 17.99 -5.02 32.06
C GLY A 19 17.51 -3.90 31.15
N GLY A 20 16.92 -2.87 31.76
CA GLY A 20 16.75 -1.57 31.12
C GLY A 20 15.45 -1.44 30.34
N PHE A 21 14.43 -0.89 31.01
CA PHE A 21 13.32 -0.19 30.38
C PHE A 21 13.84 1.03 29.59
N GLY A 22 14.52 0.78 28.48
CA GLY A 22 14.68 1.73 27.40
C GLY A 22 13.30 1.91 26.78
N GLY A 23 12.75 3.12 26.94
CA GLY A 23 11.43 3.48 26.47
C GLY A 23 11.28 3.34 24.96
N PHE A 24 11.06 2.11 24.49
CA PHE A 24 10.34 1.85 23.26
C PHE A 24 8.86 2.10 23.55
N GLY A 25 8.52 3.39 23.68
CA GLY A 25 7.19 3.84 23.36
C GLY A 25 6.94 3.39 21.92
N GLN A 26 6.34 2.21 21.77
CA GLN A 26 5.83 1.71 20.51
C GLN A 26 4.82 2.75 20.06
N ARG A 27 5.27 3.72 19.25
CA ARG A 27 4.43 4.76 18.66
C ARG A 27 3.25 4.01 18.08
N THR A 28 2.08 4.21 18.67
CA THR A 28 0.81 3.72 18.15
C THR A 28 0.81 4.14 16.69
N LYS A 29 0.99 3.16 15.79
CA LYS A 29 1.05 3.42 14.36
C LYS A 29 -0.29 4.08 14.06
N LYS A 30 -0.25 5.38 13.76
CA LYS A 30 -1.46 6.17 13.50
C LYS A 30 -2.18 5.42 12.40
N ASN A 31 -3.39 4.93 12.68
CA ASN A 31 -4.09 4.04 11.76
C ASN A 31 -4.58 4.91 10.60
N GLU A 32 -3.73 5.07 9.58
CA GLU A 32 -4.01 5.86 8.40
C GLU A 32 -5.09 5.14 7.58
N LYS A 33 -6.17 5.86 7.26
CA LYS A 33 -7.37 5.26 6.61
C LYS A 33 -7.16 4.87 5.15
N TYR A 34 -6.03 5.26 4.55
CA TYR A 34 -5.66 4.97 3.18
C TYR A 34 -4.14 4.99 3.05
N SER A 35 -3.64 4.27 2.04
CA SER A 35 -2.22 4.26 1.69
C SER A 35 -1.77 5.64 1.20
N ARG A 36 -0.53 6.01 1.52
CA ARG A 36 0.11 7.21 0.98
C ARG A 36 0.32 7.09 -0.53
N ASP A 37 0.80 5.93 -0.99
CA ASP A 37 1.08 5.68 -2.40
C ASP A 37 -0.15 5.11 -3.10
N LEU A 38 -0.25 5.39 -4.41
CA LEU A 38 -1.33 4.95 -5.28
C LEU A 38 -0.76 4.04 -6.37
N GLY A 39 -1.49 2.99 -6.73
CA GLY A 39 -1.15 2.11 -7.84
C GLY A 39 -2.28 2.13 -8.87
N ILE A 40 -1.93 2.18 -10.16
CA ILE A 40 -2.87 2.02 -11.28
C ILE A 40 -2.26 1.09 -12.33
N GLU A 41 -3.13 0.52 -13.14
CA GLU A 41 -2.76 -0.25 -14.32
C GLU A 41 -3.05 0.57 -15.58
N VAL A 42 -2.13 0.55 -16.53
CA VAL A 42 -2.27 1.23 -17.82
C VAL A 42 -2.01 0.23 -18.94
N GLU A 43 -3.01 0.07 -19.79
CA GLU A 43 -2.90 -0.74 -20.99
C GLU A 43 -2.22 0.05 -22.12
N LEU A 44 -1.24 -0.59 -22.76
CA LEU A 44 -0.53 -0.11 -23.93
C LEU A 44 -0.71 -1.09 -25.08
N THR A 45 -0.82 -0.56 -26.29
CA THR A 45 -0.66 -1.37 -27.50
C THR A 45 0.79 -1.85 -27.63
N PHE A 46 1.00 -2.92 -28.39
CA PHE A 46 2.33 -3.43 -28.68
C PHE A 46 3.26 -2.35 -29.27
N GLN A 47 2.74 -1.54 -30.20
CA GLN A 47 3.50 -0.44 -30.82
C GLN A 47 3.89 0.65 -29.82
N GLU A 48 2.96 1.06 -28.94
CA GLU A 48 3.26 2.03 -27.88
C GLU A 48 4.35 1.54 -26.92
N ALA A 49 4.33 0.24 -26.59
CA ALA A 49 5.34 -0.37 -25.73
C ALA A 49 6.72 -0.42 -26.40
N VAL A 50 6.77 -0.73 -27.70
CA VAL A 50 8.02 -0.83 -28.46
C VAL A 50 8.64 0.55 -28.72
N PHE A 51 7.86 1.53 -29.19
CA PHE A 51 8.38 2.85 -29.59
C PHE A 51 8.36 3.90 -28.47
N GLY A 52 7.72 3.59 -27.33
CA GLY A 52 7.43 4.57 -26.30
C GLY A 52 6.29 5.50 -26.71
N CYS A 53 5.64 6.10 -25.72
CA CYS A 53 4.55 7.04 -25.99
C CYS A 53 4.40 8.06 -24.87
N LYS A 54 3.63 9.11 -25.16
CA LYS A 54 3.14 10.04 -24.14
C LYS A 54 1.67 9.75 -23.91
N LYS A 55 1.31 9.38 -22.68
CA LYS A 55 -0.05 9.00 -22.32
C LYS A 55 -0.61 10.03 -21.34
N GLU A 56 -1.82 10.53 -21.61
CA GLU A 56 -2.57 11.30 -20.61
C GLU A 56 -3.22 10.32 -19.64
N ILE A 57 -2.93 10.47 -18.35
CA ILE A 57 -3.44 9.62 -17.28
C ILE A 57 -4.40 10.44 -16.42
N GLU A 58 -5.63 9.94 -16.25
CA GLU A 58 -6.58 10.45 -15.26
C GLU A 58 -6.54 9.55 -14.02
N ILE A 59 -6.19 10.13 -12.86
CA ILE A 59 -6.22 9.43 -11.58
C ILE A 59 -7.30 9.98 -10.67
N ILE A 60 -7.84 9.10 -9.83
CA ILE A 60 -8.64 9.46 -8.66
C ILE A 60 -7.77 9.24 -7.44
N TYR A 61 -7.36 10.31 -6.76
CA TYR A 61 -6.54 10.24 -5.57
C TYR A 61 -7.32 10.68 -4.33
N LYS A 62 -6.87 10.22 -3.17
CA LYS A 62 -7.48 10.51 -1.87
C LYS A 62 -6.74 11.66 -1.21
N LYS A 63 -7.49 12.69 -0.81
CA LYS A 63 -7.00 13.81 -0.01
C LYS A 63 -7.63 13.76 1.37
N SER A 64 -6.82 13.92 2.42
CA SER A 64 -7.31 13.97 3.80
C SER A 64 -8.41 15.00 3.97
N CYS A 65 -9.49 14.63 4.67
CA CYS A 65 -10.59 15.55 4.92
C CYS A 65 -10.14 16.66 5.86
N GLU A 66 -10.08 17.90 5.36
CA GLU A 66 -9.60 19.07 6.10
C GLU A 66 -10.37 19.33 7.40
N SER A 67 -11.68 19.06 7.43
CA SER A 67 -12.53 19.31 8.61
C SER A 67 -12.36 18.32 9.74
N CYS A 68 -11.88 17.11 9.48
CA CYS A 68 -11.61 16.11 10.52
C CYS A 68 -10.14 15.66 10.57
N LYS A 69 -9.27 16.24 9.72
CA LYS A 69 -7.84 15.92 9.58
C LYS A 69 -7.57 14.42 9.46
N GLY A 70 -8.37 13.69 8.69
CA GLY A 70 -8.17 12.25 8.47
C GLY A 70 -8.88 11.32 9.47
N THR A 71 -9.37 11.84 10.60
CA THR A 71 -9.98 11.00 11.66
C THR A 71 -11.35 10.43 11.25
N GLY A 72 -12.08 11.11 10.38
CA GLY A 72 -13.47 10.80 10.04
C GLY A 72 -14.48 11.15 11.14
N ALA A 73 -14.03 11.72 12.26
CA ALA A 73 -14.90 12.16 13.34
C ALA A 73 -15.35 13.61 13.16
N LYS A 74 -16.52 13.96 13.66
CA LYS A 74 -17.01 15.34 13.66
C LYS A 74 -16.03 16.23 14.43
N GLU A 75 -15.61 17.33 13.79
CA GLU A 75 -14.56 18.24 14.29
C GLU A 75 -13.21 17.57 14.64
N GLY A 76 -12.99 16.34 14.18
CA GLY A 76 -11.81 15.56 14.55
C GLY A 76 -11.80 15.02 15.98
N LYS A 77 -12.92 15.11 16.72
CA LYS A 77 -13.03 14.65 18.10
C LYS A 77 -13.21 13.13 18.16
N VAL A 78 -12.17 12.45 18.61
CA VAL A 78 -12.16 11.00 18.84
C VAL A 78 -12.08 10.72 20.33
N THR A 79 -12.76 9.66 20.79
CA THR A 79 -12.69 9.20 22.17
C THR A 79 -11.78 7.98 22.25
N THR A 80 -11.09 7.81 23.37
CA THR A 80 -10.28 6.60 23.58
C THR A 80 -11.18 5.38 23.63
N CYS A 81 -10.80 4.30 22.94
CA CYS A 81 -11.56 3.07 22.97
C CYS A 81 -11.59 2.51 24.40
N SER A 82 -12.80 2.34 24.96
CA SER A 82 -12.98 1.86 26.33
C SER A 82 -12.60 0.39 26.52
N ALA A 83 -12.69 -0.42 25.46
CA ALA A 83 -12.34 -1.85 25.53
C ALA A 83 -10.83 -2.09 25.59
N CYS A 84 -10.05 -1.44 24.72
CA CYS A 84 -8.60 -1.59 24.68
C CYS A 84 -7.82 -0.47 25.40
N LYS A 85 -8.53 0.51 26.00
CA LYS A 85 -7.93 1.69 26.65
C LYS A 85 -6.91 2.43 25.77
N GLY A 86 -7.14 2.45 24.45
CA GLY A 86 -6.25 3.11 23.50
C GLY A 86 -5.13 2.26 22.90
N SER A 87 -4.94 1.02 23.37
CA SER A 87 -3.87 0.14 22.86
C SER A 87 -4.14 -0.42 21.46
N GLY A 88 -5.40 -0.39 21.01
CA GLY A 88 -5.85 -1.04 19.77
C GLY A 88 -5.89 -2.56 19.87
N ARG A 89 -5.48 -3.16 21.00
CA ARG A 89 -5.41 -4.61 21.20
C ARG A 89 -6.03 -5.02 22.52
N GLU A 90 -6.78 -6.11 22.50
CA GLU A 90 -7.31 -6.76 23.70
C GLU A 90 -6.39 -7.92 24.07
N THR A 91 -5.92 -7.93 25.31
CA THR A 91 -5.05 -8.98 25.85
C THR A 91 -5.86 -9.88 26.76
N PHE A 92 -5.75 -11.19 26.55
CA PHE A 92 -6.34 -12.19 27.43
C PHE A 92 -5.27 -13.20 27.82
N SER A 93 -5.22 -13.52 29.10
CA SER A 93 -4.26 -14.44 29.68
C SER A 93 -4.94 -15.78 29.93
N GLN A 94 -4.35 -16.85 29.39
CA GLN A 94 -4.76 -18.23 29.65
C GLN A 94 -3.56 -18.97 30.23
N GLY A 95 -3.60 -19.22 31.54
CA GLY A 95 -2.49 -19.81 32.27
C GLY A 95 -1.23 -18.94 32.20
N PHE A 96 -0.11 -19.52 31.76
CA PHE A 96 1.18 -18.85 31.60
C PHE A 96 1.33 -18.10 30.26
N MET A 97 0.34 -18.20 29.37
CA MET A 97 0.38 -17.57 28.04
C MET A 97 -0.53 -16.35 27.98
N THR A 98 -0.01 -15.24 27.44
CA THR A 98 -0.81 -14.05 27.13
C THR A 98 -0.95 -13.93 25.63
N PHE A 99 -2.20 -13.85 25.17
CA PHE A 99 -2.54 -13.64 23.78
C PHE A 99 -3.01 -12.20 23.58
N ALA A 100 -2.59 -11.59 22.48
CA ALA A 100 -3.04 -10.26 22.07
C ALA A 100 -3.80 -10.38 20.76
N GLN A 101 -5.05 -9.92 20.75
CA GLN A 101 -5.85 -9.80 19.53
C GLN A 101 -6.15 -8.33 19.23
N THR A 102 -6.43 -8.04 17.96
CA THR A 102 -6.93 -6.73 17.55
C THR A 102 -8.25 -6.45 18.26
N CYS A 103 -8.39 -5.27 18.86
CA CYS A 103 -9.60 -4.88 19.57
C CYS A 103 -10.81 -4.88 18.63
N SER A 104 -11.86 -5.61 19.01
CA SER A 104 -13.08 -5.78 18.20
C SER A 104 -13.87 -4.48 18.04
N LYS A 105 -13.81 -3.57 19.04
CA LYS A 105 -14.57 -2.30 19.03
C LYS A 105 -13.94 -1.19 18.19
N CYS A 106 -12.61 -1.12 18.15
CA CYS A 106 -11.90 -0.05 17.43
C CYS A 106 -11.11 -0.54 16.22
N HIS A 107 -11.16 -1.84 15.93
CA HIS A 107 -10.44 -2.49 14.83
C HIS A 107 -8.95 -2.12 14.78
N GLY A 108 -8.30 -2.02 15.94
CA GLY A 108 -6.87 -1.69 16.03
C GLY A 108 -6.55 -0.20 16.08
N SER A 109 -7.52 0.71 15.87
CA SER A 109 -7.24 2.15 15.90
C SER A 109 -6.98 2.72 17.30
N GLY A 110 -7.43 2.04 18.36
CA GLY A 110 -7.39 2.53 19.74
C GLY A 110 -8.37 3.69 20.02
N GLN A 111 -9.10 4.14 19.00
CA GLN A 111 -9.97 5.31 19.06
C GLN A 111 -11.39 4.92 18.63
N MET A 112 -12.39 5.62 19.15
CA MET A 112 -13.79 5.48 18.79
C MET A 112 -14.32 6.83 18.32
N ILE A 113 -15.21 6.78 17.34
CA ILE A 113 -15.86 7.95 16.76
C ILE A 113 -17.27 7.99 17.36
N ALA A 114 -17.58 9.04 18.12
CA ALA A 114 -18.93 9.23 18.67
C ALA A 114 -19.90 9.78 17.61
N GLU A 115 -19.43 10.75 16.82
CA GLU A 115 -20.17 11.35 15.71
C GLU A 115 -19.31 11.36 14.46
N ASN A 116 -19.89 10.93 13.34
CA ASN A 116 -19.22 10.91 12.04
C ASN A 116 -19.06 12.34 11.51
N CYS A 117 -17.98 12.60 10.78
CA CYS A 117 -17.78 13.88 10.11
C CYS A 117 -18.79 14.07 8.97
N ASP A 118 -19.53 15.18 8.98
CA ASP A 118 -20.54 15.48 7.96
C ASP A 118 -19.97 15.63 6.55
N LYS A 119 -18.72 16.10 6.42
CA LYS A 119 -18.09 16.37 5.11
C LYS A 119 -17.52 15.15 4.41
N CYS A 120 -17.20 14.09 5.14
CA CYS A 120 -16.62 12.85 4.56
C CYS A 120 -17.41 11.60 4.97
N HIS A 121 -18.52 11.77 5.70
CA HIS A 121 -19.39 10.71 6.19
C HIS A 121 -18.63 9.58 6.90
N GLY A 122 -17.64 9.94 7.73
CA GLY A 122 -16.81 8.95 8.44
C GLY A 122 -15.59 8.42 7.69
N LYS A 123 -15.48 8.64 6.37
CA LYS A 123 -14.38 8.11 5.54
C LYS A 123 -13.01 8.67 5.93
N GLY A 124 -12.94 9.92 6.39
CA GLY A 124 -11.70 10.61 6.75
C GLY A 124 -10.92 11.20 5.57
N TYR A 125 -11.33 10.94 4.34
CA TYR A 125 -10.75 11.51 3.13
C TYR A 125 -11.85 11.90 2.13
N LYS A 126 -11.46 12.65 1.10
CA LYS A 126 -12.23 12.96 -0.09
C LYS A 126 -11.47 12.47 -1.31
N GLU A 127 -12.19 12.11 -2.36
CA GLU A 127 -11.60 11.71 -3.64
C GLU A 127 -11.59 12.92 -4.56
N GLU A 128 -10.45 13.16 -5.19
CA GLU A 128 -10.23 14.23 -6.17
C GLU A 128 -9.65 13.62 -7.44
N LYS A 129 -9.92 14.29 -8.58
CA LYS A 129 -9.45 13.88 -9.90
C LYS A 129 -8.29 14.76 -10.35
N GLU A 130 -7.30 14.16 -10.98
CA GLU A 130 -6.18 14.87 -11.61
C GLU A 130 -5.88 14.23 -12.96
N LYS A 131 -5.56 15.07 -13.95
CA LYS A 131 -5.07 14.64 -15.27
C LYS A 131 -3.68 15.20 -15.49
N PHE A 132 -2.78 14.37 -15.99
CA PHE A 132 -1.43 14.76 -16.33
C PHE A 132 -0.84 13.80 -17.38
N GLU A 133 0.22 14.25 -18.04
CA GLU A 133 0.90 13.48 -19.09
C GLU A 133 2.11 12.74 -18.51
N VAL A 134 2.25 11.47 -18.87
CA VAL A 134 3.38 10.62 -18.49
C VAL A 134 4.11 10.17 -19.75
N ASN A 135 5.43 10.32 -19.76
CA ASN A 135 6.28 9.75 -20.81
C ASN A 135 6.59 8.30 -20.45
N ILE A 136 6.15 7.37 -21.29
CA ILE A 136 6.43 5.96 -21.19
C ILE A 136 7.64 5.67 -22.10
N PRO A 137 8.75 5.15 -21.57
CA PRO A 137 9.93 4.88 -22.37
C PRO A 137 9.68 3.75 -23.37
N GLU A 138 10.49 3.73 -24.41
CA GLU A 138 10.53 2.65 -25.40
C GLU A 138 11.02 1.32 -24.79
N GLY A 139 10.58 0.21 -25.37
CA GLY A 139 10.98 -1.13 -24.96
C GLY A 139 10.39 -1.62 -23.64
N VAL A 140 9.36 -0.97 -23.08
CA VAL A 140 8.69 -1.43 -21.87
C VAL A 140 8.01 -2.79 -22.08
N ASP A 141 8.01 -3.60 -21.03
CA ASP A 141 7.34 -4.91 -20.99
C ASP A 141 6.13 -4.87 -20.04
N SER A 142 5.26 -5.86 -20.17
CA SER A 142 4.17 -6.07 -19.21
C SER A 142 4.73 -6.26 -17.80
N HIS A 143 4.01 -5.74 -16.80
CA HIS A 143 4.39 -5.65 -15.39
C HIS A 143 5.57 -4.71 -15.07
N ASN A 144 6.11 -3.98 -16.05
CA ASN A 144 7.03 -2.89 -15.73
C ASN A 144 6.31 -1.82 -14.90
N GLN A 145 6.98 -1.33 -13.86
CA GLN A 145 6.45 -0.28 -12.99
C GLN A 145 7.16 1.05 -13.22
N ILE A 146 6.38 2.08 -13.53
CA ILE A 146 6.85 3.46 -13.62
C ILE A 146 6.41 4.21 -12.37
N ARG A 147 7.37 4.82 -11.67
CA ARG A 147 7.09 5.69 -10.52
C ARG A 147 6.95 7.14 -10.97
N VAL A 148 5.78 7.73 -10.71
CA VAL A 148 5.53 9.16 -10.88
C VAL A 148 5.51 9.82 -9.49
N ALA A 149 6.57 10.58 -9.19
CA ALA A 149 6.75 11.18 -7.88
C ALA A 149 5.67 12.23 -7.58
N LYS A 150 5.19 12.28 -6.34
CA LYS A 150 4.17 13.25 -5.87
C LYS A 150 2.84 13.23 -6.65
N HIS A 151 2.46 12.08 -7.21
CA HIS A 151 1.13 11.88 -7.81
C HIS A 151 0.24 10.88 -7.04
N GLY A 152 0.68 10.44 -5.86
CA GLY A 152 -0.13 9.59 -4.96
C GLY A 152 -1.14 10.37 -4.13
N ASN A 153 -1.59 9.74 -3.04
CA ASN A 153 -2.58 10.31 -2.12
C ASN A 153 -1.96 11.41 -1.25
N ILE A 154 -2.79 12.33 -0.75
CA ILE A 154 -2.36 13.43 0.13
C ILE A 154 -2.75 13.10 1.56
N MET A 155 -1.75 13.01 2.44
CA MET A 155 -1.90 12.64 3.84
C MET A 155 -2.34 13.83 4.72
N PRO A 156 -2.78 13.59 5.97
CA PRO A 156 -3.21 14.67 6.87
C PRO A 156 -2.14 15.71 7.22
N ASP A 157 -0.86 15.36 7.08
CA ASP A 157 0.28 16.27 7.26
C ASP A 157 0.59 17.11 6.01
N GLY A 158 -0.18 16.94 4.93
CA GLY A 158 0.00 17.62 3.65
C GLY A 158 1.03 16.98 2.74
N THR A 159 1.69 15.88 3.17
CA THR A 159 2.62 15.16 2.30
C THR A 159 1.86 14.38 1.24
N ARG A 160 2.39 14.40 0.01
CA ARG A 160 1.88 13.60 -1.10
C ARG A 160 2.72 12.34 -1.26
N GLY A 161 2.07 11.21 -1.52
CA GLY A 161 2.72 9.97 -1.91
C GLY A 161 3.07 9.94 -3.39
N ASP A 162 3.56 8.79 -3.82
CA ASP A 162 3.91 8.54 -5.22
C ASP A 162 2.84 7.69 -5.92
N LEU A 163 2.79 7.80 -7.24
CA LEU A 163 1.98 6.94 -8.09
C LEU A 163 2.89 5.88 -8.72
N TYR A 164 2.46 4.63 -8.67
CA TYR A 164 3.06 3.52 -9.40
C TYR A 164 2.12 3.13 -10.53
N ILE A 165 2.63 3.19 -11.76
CA ILE A 165 1.91 2.79 -12.96
C ILE A 165 2.46 1.44 -13.37
N GLU A 166 1.66 0.40 -13.26
CA GLU A 166 1.97 -0.91 -13.81
C GLU A 166 1.50 -0.98 -15.25
N ILE A 167 2.40 -1.37 -16.15
CA ILE A 167 2.11 -1.43 -17.59
C ILE A 167 1.58 -2.81 -17.93
N PHE A 168 0.51 -2.86 -18.71
CA PHE A 168 0.05 -4.09 -19.34
C PHE A 168 0.10 -3.91 -20.87
N VAL A 169 0.94 -4.69 -21.55
CA VAL A 169 1.06 -4.63 -23.01
C VAL A 169 0.07 -5.60 -23.62
N GLN A 170 -0.84 -5.08 -24.45
CA GLN A 170 -1.80 -5.88 -25.20
C GLN A 170 -1.07 -6.76 -26.22
N GLU A 171 -1.58 -7.99 -26.39
CA GLU A 171 -1.12 -8.89 -27.45
C GLU A 171 -1.44 -8.29 -28.83
N ASP A 172 -0.53 -8.51 -29.79
CA ASP A 172 -0.72 -8.08 -31.17
C ASP A 172 -1.07 -9.30 -32.04
N GLU A 173 -1.95 -9.12 -33.03
CA GLU A 173 -2.40 -10.20 -33.91
C GLU A 173 -1.28 -10.73 -34.84
N HIS A 174 -0.28 -9.90 -35.12
CA HIS A 174 0.80 -10.21 -36.07
C HIS A 174 2.13 -10.40 -35.35
N PHE A 175 2.35 -9.70 -34.23
CA PHE A 175 3.64 -9.67 -33.55
C PHE A 175 3.60 -10.42 -32.21
N ILE A 176 4.50 -11.38 -32.05
CA ILE A 176 4.73 -12.08 -30.78
C ILE A 176 6.08 -11.62 -30.24
N ARG A 177 6.11 -10.97 -29.07
CA ARG A 177 7.37 -10.59 -28.41
C ARG A 177 7.81 -11.65 -27.42
N HIS A 178 9.05 -12.06 -27.54
CA HIS A 178 9.72 -12.93 -26.59
C HIS A 178 11.00 -12.24 -26.13
N HIS A 179 10.97 -11.65 -24.92
CA HIS A 179 12.03 -10.79 -24.42
C HIS A 179 12.33 -9.63 -25.39
N ASN A 180 13.50 -9.65 -26.02
CA ASN A 180 13.97 -8.60 -26.93
C ASN A 180 13.70 -8.93 -28.40
N ASP A 181 13.13 -10.11 -28.69
CA ASP A 181 12.86 -10.58 -30.05
C ASP A 181 11.39 -10.40 -30.39
N ILE A 182 11.12 -10.03 -31.65
CA ILE A 182 9.77 -9.92 -32.21
C ILE A 182 9.63 -10.94 -33.33
N TYR A 183 8.68 -11.86 -33.17
CA TYR A 183 8.32 -12.87 -34.14
C TYR A 183 7.10 -12.41 -34.93
N LEU A 184 7.11 -12.70 -36.22
CA LEU A 184 5.99 -12.48 -37.13
C LEU A 184 5.77 -13.77 -37.90
N GLU A 185 4.55 -14.32 -37.84
CA GLU A 185 4.18 -15.47 -38.63
C GLU A 185 3.64 -15.00 -39.99
N ILE A 186 4.41 -15.25 -41.06
CA ILE A 186 3.99 -14.94 -42.42
C ILE A 186 3.59 -16.23 -43.12
N PRO A 187 2.31 -16.43 -43.48
CA PRO A 187 1.91 -17.55 -44.30
C PRO A 187 2.46 -17.35 -45.72
N VAL A 188 3.41 -18.20 -46.12
CA VAL A 188 3.96 -18.21 -47.49
C VAL A 188 3.29 -19.29 -48.33
N PHE A 189 2.83 -18.91 -49.52
CA PHE A 189 2.33 -19.86 -50.50
C PHE A 189 3.49 -20.59 -51.16
N PHE A 190 3.34 -21.90 -51.39
CA PHE A 190 4.36 -22.76 -51.99
C PHE A 190 4.90 -22.23 -53.33
N THR A 191 4.09 -21.52 -54.11
CA THR A 191 4.47 -20.91 -55.40
C THR A 191 5.43 -19.74 -55.30
N LEU A 192 5.64 -19.17 -54.11
CA LEU A 192 6.55 -18.03 -53.88
C LEU A 192 7.94 -18.47 -53.38
N VAL A 193 8.09 -19.72 -52.97
CA VAL A 193 9.32 -20.26 -52.35
C VAL A 193 10.05 -21.22 -53.29
N MET A 194 9.60 -21.34 -54.55
CA MET A 194 10.20 -22.16 -55.60
C MET A 194 10.63 -21.26 -56.77
#